data_AF-A0A7C2K7A0-F1
#
_entry.id   AF-A0A7C2K7A0-F1
#
_cell.length_a   1.000
_cell.length_b   1.000
_cell.length_c   1.000
_cell.angle_alpha   90.00
_cell.angle_beta   90.00
_cell.angle_gamma   90.00
#
_symmetry.space_group_name_H-M   'P 1'
#
loop_
_entity.id
_entity.type
_entity.pdbx_description
1 polymer ?
#
loop_
_entity_poly.entity_id
_entity_poly.type
_entity_poly.pdbx_seq_one_letter_code
_entity_poly.pdbx_strand_id
1 'polypeptide(L)'
;IGQAGYAASKAAIVGMTLPIARDLMNEGIRINTIMPGIFDTPLMSSLPDGVKQALAVSVPFPKRLGQPEEFAALAEAMITNGYFNGESVRLDGAIRMAPR
;
A
#
# COMPACT_ATOMS: atom_id res chain seq x y z
N ILE A 1 18.08 6.25 -7.78
CA ILE A 1 17.09 6.28 -6.68
C ILE A 1 16.36 7.64 -6.55
N GLY A 2 15.42 7.92 -7.44
CA GLY A 2 14.60 9.15 -7.46
C GLY A 2 13.34 9.07 -6.58
N GLN A 3 13.43 8.49 -5.38
CA GLN A 3 12.26 8.19 -4.55
C GLN A 3 12.23 8.97 -3.22
N ALA A 4 13.17 9.87 -2.94
CA ALA A 4 13.25 10.57 -1.65
C ALA A 4 11.96 11.35 -1.31
N GLY A 5 11.46 12.17 -2.25
CA GLY A 5 10.21 12.92 -2.05
C GLY A 5 8.99 12.01 -1.91
N TYR A 6 8.91 10.97 -2.75
CA TYR A 6 7.83 9.98 -2.69
C TYR A 6 7.84 9.22 -1.36
N ALA A 7 8.99 8.66 -0.97
CA ALA A 7 9.18 7.93 0.27
C ALA A 7 8.88 8.80 1.50
N ALA A 8 9.36 10.05 1.53
CA ALA A 8 9.05 10.98 2.62
C ALA A 8 7.53 11.22 2.73
N SER A 9 6.86 11.48 1.61
CA SER A 9 5.41 11.70 1.60
C SER A 9 4.62 10.48 2.08
N LYS A 10 5.03 9.26 1.71
CA LYS A 10 4.34 8.02 2.09
C LYS A 10 4.67 7.59 3.51
N ALA A 11 5.89 7.83 3.98
CA ALA A 11 6.27 7.60 5.37
C ALA A 11 5.52 8.55 6.32
N ALA A 12 5.27 9.81 5.92
CA ALA A 12 4.47 10.74 6.69
C ALA A 12 3.04 10.21 6.92
N ILE A 13 2.41 9.63 5.88
CA ILE A 13 1.07 9.03 6.00
C ILE A 13 1.05 7.89 7.03
N VAL A 14 2.05 7.00 7.00
CA VAL A 14 2.19 5.91 7.98
C VAL A 14 2.44 6.44 9.39
N GLY A 15 3.31 7.46 9.52
CA GLY A 15 3.64 8.07 10.80
C GLY A 15 2.44 8.79 11.46
N MET A 16 1.52 9.31 10.66
CA MET A 16 0.32 10.01 11.17
C MET A 16 -0.89 9.09 11.39
N THR A 17 -0.87 7.82 10.96
CA THR A 17 -2.00 6.88 11.13
C THR A 17 -2.42 6.74 12.60
N LEU A 18 -1.48 6.44 13.50
CA LEU A 18 -1.74 6.25 14.92
C LEU A 18 -2.18 7.53 15.66
N PRO A 19 -1.48 8.68 15.53
CA PRO A 19 -1.91 9.89 16.24
C PRO A 19 -3.29 10.37 15.76
N ILE A 20 -3.61 10.35 14.47
CA ILE A 20 -4.95 10.74 13.99
C ILE A 20 -6.02 9.75 14.49
N ALA A 21 -5.72 8.44 14.56
CA ALA A 21 -6.62 7.46 15.18
C ALA A 21 -6.96 7.80 16.64
N ARG A 22 -5.99 8.35 17.39
CA ARG A 22 -6.19 8.79 18.78
C ARG A 22 -6.96 10.10 18.86
N ASP A 23 -6.66 11.05 17.98
CA ASP A 23 -7.35 12.34 17.96
C ASP A 23 -8.85 12.18 17.73
N LEU A 24 -9.25 11.21 16.89
CA LEU A 24 -10.65 10.97 16.52
C LEU A 24 -11.34 9.86 17.32
N MET A 25 -10.70 9.31 18.36
CA MET A 25 -11.24 8.15 19.09
C MET A 25 -12.58 8.44 19.78
N ASN A 26 -12.77 9.68 20.25
CA ASN A 26 -14.01 10.10 20.92
C ASN A 26 -15.16 10.30 19.92
N GLU A 27 -14.86 10.45 18.63
CA GLU A 27 -15.83 10.54 17.54
C GLU A 27 -16.19 9.14 16.99
N GLY A 28 -15.54 8.09 17.48
CA GLY A 28 -15.75 6.71 16.99
C GLY A 28 -15.21 6.48 15.58
N ILE A 29 -14.29 7.32 15.09
CA ILE A 29 -13.70 7.20 13.76
C ILE A 29 -12.40 6.40 13.84
N ARG A 30 -12.32 5.31 13.07
CA ARG A 30 -11.11 4.48 12.94
C ARG A 30 -10.23 4.99 11.80
N ILE A 31 -8.92 4.97 11.98
CA ILE A 31 -7.94 5.39 10.98
C ILE A 31 -6.96 4.25 10.72
N ASN A 32 -6.83 3.86 9.45
CA ASN A 32 -5.90 2.81 9.01
C ASN A 32 -5.20 3.23 7.71
N THR A 33 -4.12 2.55 7.37
CA THR A 33 -3.35 2.84 6.16
C THR A 33 -3.01 1.55 5.41
N ILE A 34 -3.21 1.55 4.10
CA ILE A 34 -2.78 0.46 3.22
C ILE A 34 -1.49 0.90 2.52
N MET A 35 -0.47 0.06 2.62
CA MET A 35 0.82 0.23 1.96
C MET A 35 0.92 -0.75 0.78
N PRO A 36 0.44 -0.38 -0.42
CA PRO A 36 0.51 -1.26 -1.56
C PRO A 36 1.95 -1.44 -2.05
N GLY A 37 2.24 -2.63 -2.56
CA GLY A 37 3.38 -2.90 -3.42
C GLY A 37 3.13 -2.37 -4.84
N ILE A 38 3.33 -3.22 -5.84
CA ILE A 38 3.15 -2.86 -7.25
C ILE A 38 1.80 -3.42 -7.74
N PHE A 39 0.94 -2.53 -8.23
CA PHE A 39 -0.43 -2.87 -8.66
C PHE A 39 -0.68 -2.47 -10.11
N ASP A 40 -1.45 -3.28 -10.82
CA ASP A 40 -1.88 -3.02 -12.18
C ASP A 40 -2.89 -1.87 -12.21
N THR A 41 -2.41 -0.71 -12.58
CA THR A 41 -3.15 0.56 -12.56
C THR A 41 -2.74 1.40 -13.76
N PRO A 42 -3.51 2.45 -14.13
CA PRO A 42 -3.11 3.39 -15.17
C PRO A 42 -1.72 4.01 -14.92
N LEU A 43 -1.32 4.18 -13.65
CA LEU A 43 0.02 4.64 -13.29
C LEU A 43 1.10 3.70 -13.83
N MET A 44 0.92 2.38 -13.64
CA MET A 44 1.84 1.37 -14.17
C MET A 44 1.72 1.20 -15.69
N SER A 45 0.54 1.48 -16.27
CA SER A 45 0.29 1.37 -17.71
C SER A 45 1.24 2.25 -18.55
N SER A 46 1.70 3.38 -17.98
CA SER A 46 2.66 4.29 -18.61
C SER A 46 4.08 3.72 -18.78
N LEU A 47 4.42 2.64 -18.09
CA LEU A 47 5.75 2.01 -18.17
C LEU A 47 5.87 1.12 -19.41
N PRO A 48 7.08 1.00 -20.02
CA PRO A 48 7.33 0.03 -21.07
C PRO A 48 7.05 -1.40 -20.61
N ASP A 49 6.55 -2.27 -21.49
CA ASP A 49 6.10 -3.62 -21.12
C ASP A 49 7.21 -4.49 -20.52
N GLY A 50 8.45 -4.35 -21.01
CA GLY A 50 9.60 -5.04 -20.42
C GLY A 50 9.88 -4.61 -18.97
N VAL A 51 9.60 -3.36 -18.61
CA VAL A 51 9.73 -2.86 -17.23
C VAL A 51 8.60 -3.42 -16.36
N LYS A 52 7.36 -3.42 -16.86
CA LYS A 52 6.21 -4.02 -16.13
C LYS A 52 6.44 -5.49 -15.83
N GLN A 53 6.91 -6.26 -16.81
CA GLN A 53 7.22 -7.68 -16.64
C GLN A 53 8.36 -7.90 -15.65
N ALA A 54 9.42 -7.09 -15.70
CA ALA A 54 10.50 -7.16 -14.74
C ALA A 54 10.04 -6.87 -13.30
N LEU A 55 9.11 -5.91 -13.12
CA LEU A 55 8.49 -5.61 -11.83
C LEU A 55 7.55 -6.73 -11.37
N ALA A 56 6.80 -7.36 -12.27
CA ALA A 56 5.94 -8.50 -11.94
C ALA A 56 6.77 -9.71 -11.43
N VAL A 57 7.93 -9.97 -12.04
CA VAL A 57 8.82 -11.07 -11.65
C VAL A 57 9.57 -10.80 -10.34
N SER A 58 9.74 -9.53 -9.95
CA SER A 58 10.42 -9.19 -8.68
C SER A 58 9.54 -9.39 -7.45
N VAL A 59 8.22 -9.55 -7.62
CA VAL A 59 7.30 -9.92 -6.52
C VAL A 59 7.54 -11.39 -6.14
N PRO A 60 7.86 -11.71 -4.86
CA PRO A 60 8.08 -13.09 -4.43
C PRO A 60 6.91 -14.05 -4.67
N PHE A 61 5.71 -13.74 -4.15
CA PHE A 61 4.50 -14.51 -4.41
C PHE A 61 3.23 -13.71 -4.07
N PRO A 62 2.22 -13.69 -4.95
CA PRO A 62 2.20 -14.23 -6.31
C PRO A 62 3.10 -13.43 -7.27
N LYS A 63 3.74 -14.08 -8.25
CA LYS A 63 4.68 -13.46 -9.21
C LYS A 63 3.95 -12.63 -10.30
N ARG A 64 3.26 -11.58 -9.89
CA ARG A 64 2.52 -10.66 -10.75
C ARG A 64 2.32 -9.32 -10.06
N LEU A 65 1.83 -8.34 -10.80
CA LEU A 65 1.26 -7.14 -10.19
C LEU A 65 -0.01 -7.49 -9.40
N GLY A 66 -0.23 -6.78 -8.30
CA GLY A 66 -1.49 -6.81 -7.58
C GLY A 66 -2.63 -6.31 -8.46
N GLN A 67 -3.82 -6.87 -8.30
CA GLN A 67 -5.03 -6.43 -9.00
C GLN A 67 -5.80 -5.43 -8.13
N PRO A 68 -6.46 -4.40 -8.70
CA PRO A 68 -7.23 -3.42 -7.91
C PRO A 68 -8.24 -4.04 -6.94
N GLU A 69 -8.83 -5.17 -7.30
CA GLU A 69 -9.79 -5.92 -6.49
C GLU A 69 -9.16 -6.47 -5.19
N GLU A 70 -7.87 -6.79 -5.20
CA GLU A 70 -7.15 -7.25 -4.00
C GLU A 70 -6.90 -6.10 -3.02
N PHE A 71 -6.70 -4.89 -3.53
CA PHE A 71 -6.66 -3.69 -2.71
C PHE A 71 -8.04 -3.40 -2.11
N ALA A 72 -9.10 -3.51 -2.93
CA ALA A 72 -10.47 -3.31 -2.49
C ALA A 72 -10.87 -4.31 -1.39
N ALA A 73 -10.48 -5.58 -1.51
CA ALA A 73 -10.74 -6.60 -0.50
C ALA A 73 -10.10 -6.27 0.86
N LEU A 74 -8.86 -5.75 0.88
CA LEU A 74 -8.24 -5.30 2.13
C LEU A 74 -8.95 -4.07 2.72
N ALA A 75 -9.33 -3.11 1.87
CA ALA A 75 -10.09 -1.94 2.31
C ALA A 75 -11.44 -2.35 2.94
N GLU A 76 -12.17 -3.28 2.32
CA GLU A 76 -13.41 -3.84 2.86
C GLU A 76 -13.16 -4.55 4.20
N ALA A 77 -12.09 -5.34 4.33
CA ALA A 77 -11.73 -5.99 5.59
C ALA A 77 -11.46 -4.97 6.70
N MET A 78 -10.76 -3.88 6.40
CA MET A 78 -10.53 -2.78 7.36
C MET A 78 -11.83 -2.03 7.71
N ILE A 79 -12.79 -1.93 6.80
CA ILE A 79 -14.09 -1.29 7.05
C ILE A 79 -14.98 -2.18 7.91
N THR A 80 -15.06 -3.47 7.61
CA THR A 80 -15.99 -4.42 8.22
C THR A 80 -15.49 -5.00 9.54
N ASN A 81 -14.18 -5.01 9.79
CA ASN A 81 -13.63 -5.39 11.09
C ASN A 81 -13.58 -4.20 12.05
N GLY A 82 -14.51 -4.18 13.02
CA GLY A 82 -14.63 -3.11 14.01
C GLY A 82 -13.42 -2.94 14.94
N TYR A 83 -12.52 -3.92 15.01
CA TYR A 83 -11.31 -3.86 15.85
C TYR A 83 -10.07 -3.38 15.09
N PHE A 84 -10.19 -3.06 13.80
CA PHE A 84 -9.08 -2.57 12.98
C PHE A 84 -8.88 -1.06 13.20
N ASN A 85 -7.86 -0.63 13.95
CA ASN A 85 -7.61 0.80 14.16
C ASN A 85 -6.14 1.12 14.42
N GLY A 86 -5.65 2.23 13.86
CA GLY A 86 -4.30 2.75 14.05
C GLY A 86 -3.21 1.95 13.33
N GLU A 87 -3.57 1.10 12.37
CA GLU A 87 -2.64 0.12 11.79
C GLU A 87 -2.28 0.43 10.32
N SER A 88 -1.08 0.01 9.92
CA SER A 88 -0.55 0.16 8.56
C SER A 88 -0.21 -1.19 7.97
N VAL A 89 -0.97 -1.65 6.97
CA VAL A 89 -0.83 -2.99 6.39
C VAL A 89 -0.12 -2.96 5.06
N ARG A 90 0.96 -3.75 4.93
CA ARG A 90 1.59 -4.00 3.63
C ARG A 90 0.75 -4.98 2.83
N LEU A 91 0.47 -4.62 1.58
CA LEU A 91 -0.20 -5.48 0.60
C LEU A 91 0.66 -5.52 -0.65
N ASP A 92 1.63 -6.43 -0.69
CA ASP A 92 2.76 -6.28 -1.62
C ASP A 92 3.37 -7.58 -2.15
N GLY A 93 2.74 -8.74 -1.89
CA GLY A 93 3.29 -10.05 -2.31
C GLY A 93 4.68 -10.34 -1.75
N ALA A 94 5.00 -9.76 -0.58
CA ALA A 94 6.29 -9.84 0.12
C ALA A 94 7.48 -9.13 -0.55
N ILE A 95 7.25 -8.28 -1.56
CA ILE A 95 8.34 -7.57 -2.26
C ILE A 95 9.10 -6.60 -1.33
N ARG A 96 10.41 -6.49 -1.54
CA ARG A 96 11.26 -5.42 -0.99
C ARG A 96 12.03 -4.79 -2.15
N MET A 97 11.81 -3.49 -2.37
CA MET A 97 12.35 -2.78 -3.53
C MET A 97 13.86 -2.57 -3.37
N ALA A 98 14.65 -3.15 -4.28
CA ALA A 98 16.09 -2.97 -4.30
C ALA A 98 16.47 -1.57 -4.85
N PRO A 99 17.60 -0.99 -4.41
CA PRO A 99 18.14 0.22 -5.03
C PRO A 99 18.48 -0.04 -6.50
N ARG A 100 18.06 0.88 -7.38
CA ARG A 100 18.44 0.96 -8.79
C ARG A 100 18.61 2.44 -9.20
#